data_AF-A0A9N9NV21-F1
#
_entry.id   AF-A0A9N9NV21-F1
#
_cell.length_a   1.000
_cell.length_b   1.000
_cell.length_c   1.000
_cell.angle_alpha   90.00
_cell.angle_beta   90.00
_cell.angle_gamma   90.00
#
_symmetry.space_group_name_H-M   'P 1'
#
loop_
_entity.id
_entity.type
_entity.pdbx_description
1 polymer ?
#
loop_
_entity_poly.entity_id
_entity_poly.type
_entity_poly.pdbx_seq_one_letter_code
_entity_poly.pdbx_strand_id
1 'polypeptide(L)'
;MTEVVDKVLEALRGNNLDKKIDALAKLEEELIEETPLEPQEINQLIPLLKDAVKGSQVALSNAALTCLNPFVSLIAETHPSQFKNVVLAFATVVVDKQGDSKDKTRDTALQ
;
A
#
# COMPACT_ATOMS: atom_id res chain seq x y z
N MET A 1 14.32 7.08 -1.04
CA MET A 1 13.36 6.11 -0.46
C MET A 1 13.31 6.10 1.07
N THR A 2 14.36 5.78 1.82
CA THR A 2 14.28 5.57 3.29
C THR A 2 13.62 6.70 4.09
N GLU A 3 13.93 7.96 3.82
CA GLU A 3 13.27 9.09 4.49
C GLU A 3 11.76 9.16 4.19
N VAL A 4 11.35 8.80 2.97
CA VAL A 4 9.94 8.74 2.58
C VAL A 4 9.25 7.60 3.31
N VAL A 5 9.86 6.41 3.33
CA VAL A 5 9.35 5.24 4.06
C VAL A 5 9.17 5.57 5.53
N ASP A 6 10.15 6.17 6.20
CA ASP A 6 10.03 6.55 7.62
C ASP A 6 8.84 7.48 7.87
N LYS A 7 8.64 8.49 7.02
CA LYS A 7 7.50 9.41 7.11
C LYS A 7 6.17 8.68 6.89
N VAL A 8 6.13 7.72 5.98
CA VAL A 8 4.95 6.87 5.72
C VAL A 8 4.64 6.01 6.94
N LEU A 9 5.65 5.34 7.50
CA LEU A 9 5.49 4.50 8.68
C LEU A 9 4.97 5.33 9.87
N GLU A 10 5.51 6.53 10.08
CA GLU A 10 5.06 7.44 11.13
C GLU A 10 3.60 7.90 10.89
N ALA A 11 3.27 8.31 9.67
CA ALA A 11 1.93 8.75 9.32
C ALA A 11 0.88 7.63 9.49
N LEU A 12 1.16 6.43 8.99
CA LEU A 12 0.25 5.28 9.05
C LEU A 12 -0.01 4.83 10.49
N ARG A 13 0.97 4.96 11.39
CA ARG A 13 0.82 4.71 12.84
C ARG A 13 0.08 5.82 13.58
N GLY A 14 0.03 7.03 13.03
CA GLY A 14 -0.69 8.16 13.59
C GLY A 14 -2.22 8.03 13.50
N ASN A 15 -2.94 9.05 13.96
CA ASN A 15 -4.41 9.11 13.93
C ASN A 15 -4.98 10.13 12.95
N ASN A 16 -4.12 10.91 12.28
CA ASN A 16 -4.55 11.94 11.34
C ASN A 16 -4.77 11.31 9.95
N LEU A 17 -6.01 11.32 9.47
CA LEU A 17 -6.39 10.72 8.20
C LEU A 17 -5.70 11.39 7.00
N ASP A 18 -5.73 12.72 6.94
CA ASP A 18 -5.18 13.48 5.81
C ASP A 18 -3.67 13.20 5.67
N LYS A 19 -2.93 13.19 6.78
CA LYS A 19 -1.51 12.82 6.78
C LYS A 19 -1.25 11.41 6.28
N LYS A 20 -2.15 10.46 6.54
CA LYS A 20 -2.00 9.08 6.02
C LYS A 20 -2.18 9.04 4.52
N ILE A 21 -3.19 9.73 4.01
CA ILE A 21 -3.49 9.81 2.57
C ILE A 21 -2.33 10.49 1.84
N ASP A 22 -1.88 11.64 2.34
CA ASP A 22 -0.76 12.39 1.76
C ASP A 22 0.54 11.58 1.76
N ALA A 23 0.80 10.81 2.81
CA ALA A 23 1.97 9.95 2.88
C ALA A 23 1.91 8.79 1.87
N LEU A 24 0.74 8.17 1.70
CA LEU A 24 0.55 7.11 0.70
C LEU A 24 0.70 7.63 -0.73
N ALA A 25 0.22 8.84 -1.02
CA ALA A 25 0.40 9.48 -2.32
C ALA A 25 1.88 9.71 -2.64
N LYS A 26 2.67 10.19 -1.66
CA LYS A 26 4.12 10.36 -1.85
C LYS A 26 4.85 9.03 -2.02
N LEU A 27 4.43 7.99 -1.30
CA LEU A 27 4.98 6.65 -1.49
C LEU A 27 4.67 6.15 -2.91
N GLU A 28 3.42 6.31 -3.37
CA GLU A 28 3.02 5.94 -4.72
C GLU A 28 3.88 6.64 -5.79
N GLU A 29 4.09 7.95 -5.68
CA GLU A 29 4.96 8.73 -6.59
C GLU A 29 6.37 8.13 -6.68
N GLU A 30 7.01 7.86 -5.54
CA GLU A 30 8.38 7.32 -5.51
C GLU A 30 8.47 5.87 -6.02
N LEU A 31 7.42 5.07 -5.81
CA LEU A 31 7.32 3.72 -6.34
C LEU A 31 7.13 3.71 -7.86
N ILE A 32 6.37 4.68 -8.40
CA ILE A 32 6.19 4.86 -9.85
C ILE A 32 7.49 5.33 -10.51
N GLU A 33 8.30 6.11 -9.81
CA GLU A 33 9.67 6.47 -10.24
C GLU A 33 10.66 5.30 -10.13
N GLU A 34 10.19 4.08 -9.85
CA GLU A 34 10.95 2.82 -9.77
C GLU A 34 12.10 2.87 -8.76
N THR A 35 12.01 3.73 -7.74
CA THR A 35 13.04 3.81 -6.72
C THR A 35 13.02 2.55 -5.86
N PRO A 36 14.12 1.75 -5.79
CA PRO A 36 14.11 0.48 -5.08
C PRO A 36 13.88 0.65 -3.58
N LEU A 37 13.16 -0.31 -3.00
CA LEU A 37 12.98 -0.44 -1.55
C LEU A 37 14.02 -1.40 -0.97
N GLU A 38 14.44 -1.17 0.26
CA GLU A 38 15.21 -2.17 0.99
C GLU A 38 14.31 -3.30 1.51
N PRO A 39 14.81 -4.54 1.65
CA PRO A 39 14.05 -5.65 2.23
C PRO A 39 13.42 -5.35 3.60
N GLN A 40 14.10 -4.55 4.43
CA GLN A 40 13.57 -4.14 5.73
C GLN A 40 12.38 -3.19 5.59
N GLU A 41 12.44 -2.26 4.66
CA GLU A 41 11.37 -1.29 4.37
C GLU A 41 10.11 -2.02 3.89
N ILE A 42 10.28 -3.00 2.99
CA ILE A 42 9.17 -3.86 2.51
C ILE A 42 8.47 -4.54 3.69
N ASN A 43 9.25 -5.19 4.57
CA ASN A 43 8.70 -5.90 5.72
C ASN A 43 7.98 -4.99 6.72
N GLN A 44 8.41 -3.73 6.84
CA GLN A 44 7.76 -2.74 7.70
C GLN A 44 6.48 -2.17 7.07
N LEU A 45 6.45 -1.99 5.75
CA LEU A 45 5.33 -1.43 5.01
C LEU A 45 4.15 -2.41 4.89
N ILE A 46 4.42 -3.70 4.64
CA ILE A 46 3.37 -4.73 4.44
C ILE A 46 2.25 -4.68 5.50
N PRO A 47 2.52 -4.77 6.82
CA PRO A 47 1.45 -4.80 7.81
C PRO A 47 0.65 -3.49 7.84
N LEU A 48 1.30 -2.34 7.70
CA LEU A 48 0.63 -1.05 7.77
C LEU A 48 -0.20 -0.74 6.52
N LEU A 49 0.31 -1.08 5.35
CA LEU A 49 -0.44 -0.98 4.10
C LEU A 49 -1.64 -1.93 4.12
N LYS A 50 -1.46 -3.16 4.60
CA LYS A 50 -2.57 -4.12 4.74
C LYS A 50 -3.67 -3.59 5.64
N ASP A 51 -3.32 -2.99 6.78
CA ASP A 51 -4.29 -2.38 7.69
C ASP A 51 -4.99 -1.16 7.07
N ALA A 52 -4.25 -0.34 6.31
CA ALA A 52 -4.82 0.79 5.59
C ALA A 52 -5.82 0.35 4.52
N VAL A 53 -5.49 -0.70 3.74
CA VAL A 53 -6.42 -1.31 2.78
C VAL A 53 -7.66 -1.85 3.50
N LYS A 54 -7.49 -2.61 4.59
CA LYS A 54 -8.61 -3.20 5.35
C LYS A 54 -9.53 -2.17 6.01
N GLY A 55 -9.02 -0.97 6.27
CA GLY A 55 -9.72 0.10 6.99
C GLY A 55 -11.13 0.40 6.46
N SER A 56 -11.99 0.89 7.37
CA SER A 56 -13.35 1.34 7.06
C SER A 56 -13.41 2.71 6.38
N GLN A 57 -12.31 3.47 6.49
CA GLN A 57 -12.17 4.80 5.92
C GLN A 57 -11.91 4.69 4.41
N VAL A 58 -12.91 5.07 3.61
CA VAL A 58 -12.93 4.89 2.15
C VAL A 58 -11.73 5.54 1.48
N ALA A 59 -11.45 6.79 1.83
CA ALA A 59 -10.38 7.56 1.21
C ALA A 59 -9.00 6.93 1.50
N LEU A 60 -8.76 6.48 2.73
CA LEU A 60 -7.54 5.81 3.11
C LEU A 60 -7.39 4.44 2.44
N SER A 61 -8.45 3.63 2.46
CA SER A 61 -8.48 2.33 1.82
C SER A 61 -8.22 2.43 0.31
N ASN A 62 -8.84 3.42 -0.33
CA ASN A 62 -8.62 3.73 -1.74
C ASN A 62 -7.17 4.13 -2.01
N ALA A 63 -6.61 5.08 -1.25
CA ALA A 63 -5.22 5.51 -1.42
C ALA A 63 -4.24 4.34 -1.22
N ALA A 64 -4.50 3.46 -0.26
CA ALA A 64 -3.67 2.28 -0.01
C ALA A 64 -3.78 1.24 -1.15
N LEU A 65 -4.96 1.05 -1.73
CA LEU A 65 -5.15 0.19 -2.90
C LEU A 65 -4.45 0.75 -4.14
N THR A 66 -4.54 2.06 -4.38
CA THR A 66 -3.83 2.71 -5.50
C THR A 66 -2.32 2.55 -5.36
N CYS A 67 -1.77 2.78 -4.17
CA CYS A 67 -0.35 2.59 -3.86
C CYS A 67 0.10 1.12 -3.97
N LEU A 68 -0.81 0.15 -3.80
CA LEU A 68 -0.48 -1.28 -3.82
C LEU A 68 0.01 -1.75 -5.20
N ASN A 69 -0.54 -1.23 -6.29
CA ASN A 69 -0.16 -1.65 -7.63
C ASN A 69 1.33 -1.37 -7.97
N PRO A 70 1.84 -0.13 -7.84
CA PRO A 70 3.26 0.12 -8.06
C PRO A 70 4.14 -0.57 -7.01
N PHE A 71 3.66 -0.75 -5.77
CA PHE A 71 4.41 -1.50 -4.75
C PHE A 71 4.62 -2.98 -5.13
N VAL A 72 3.57 -3.66 -5.55
CA VAL A 72 3.62 -5.07 -5.96
C VAL A 72 4.45 -5.23 -7.24
N SER A 73 4.31 -4.30 -8.19
CA SER A 73 5.06 -4.29 -9.46
C SER A 73 6.55 -4.11 -9.21
N LEU A 74 6.95 -3.10 -8.43
CA LEU A 74 8.34 -2.86 -8.07
C LEU A 74 8.97 -4.09 -7.39
N ILE A 75 8.26 -4.73 -6.46
CA ILE A 75 8.77 -5.91 -5.74
C ILE A 75 8.92 -7.12 -6.68
N ALA A 76 8.02 -7.29 -7.65
CA ALA A 76 8.15 -8.35 -8.65
C ALA A 76 9.46 -8.23 -9.44
N GLU A 77 9.87 -7.00 -9.73
CA GLU A 77 11.07 -6.69 -10.51
C GLU A 77 12.36 -6.69 -9.66
N THR A 78 12.32 -6.06 -8.49
CA THR A 78 13.52 -5.81 -7.66
C THR A 78 13.75 -6.89 -6.60
N HIS A 79 12.70 -7.55 -6.12
CA HIS A 79 12.76 -8.56 -5.06
C HIS A 79 11.86 -9.78 -5.35
N PRO A 80 12.09 -10.51 -6.45
CA PRO A 80 11.23 -11.62 -6.87
C PRO A 80 11.10 -12.74 -5.82
N SER A 81 12.10 -12.90 -4.95
CA SER A 81 12.05 -13.86 -3.84
C SER A 81 11.02 -13.48 -2.74
N GLN A 82 10.68 -12.20 -2.61
CA GLN A 82 9.71 -11.68 -1.65
C GLN A 82 8.31 -11.52 -2.24
N PHE A 83 8.20 -11.48 -3.58
CA PHE A 83 6.95 -11.27 -4.31
C PHE A 83 5.81 -12.19 -3.84
N LYS A 84 6.09 -13.49 -3.69
CA LYS A 84 5.09 -14.45 -3.20
C LYS A 84 4.54 -14.07 -1.82
N ASN A 85 5.39 -13.61 -0.90
CA ASN A 85 4.98 -13.24 0.45
C ASN A 85 4.12 -11.97 0.43
N VAL A 86 4.46 -11.01 -0.42
CA VAL A 86 3.67 -9.79 -0.62
C VAL A 86 2.30 -10.12 -1.19
N VAL A 87 2.22 -10.91 -2.27
CA VAL A 87 0.95 -11.33 -2.86
C VAL A 87 0.06 -12.03 -1.82
N LEU A 88 0.63 -12.97 -1.05
CA LEU A 88 -0.12 -13.66 0.01
C LEU A 88 -0.58 -12.73 1.13
N ALA A 89 0.18 -11.67 1.45
CA ALA A 89 -0.20 -10.72 2.48
C ALA A 89 -1.44 -9.90 2.08
N PHE A 90 -1.59 -9.57 0.80
CA PHE A 90 -2.63 -8.67 0.29
C PHE A 90 -3.80 -9.36 -0.42
N ALA A 91 -3.63 -10.58 -0.95
CA ALA A 91 -4.66 -11.25 -1.76
C ALA A 91 -6.03 -11.30 -1.06
N THR A 92 -6.07 -11.70 0.21
CA THR A 92 -7.34 -11.81 0.94
C THR A 92 -8.01 -10.45 1.12
N VAL A 93 -7.26 -9.41 1.47
CA VAL A 93 -7.84 -8.09 1.74
C VAL A 93 -8.29 -7.40 0.44
N VAL A 94 -7.60 -7.62 -0.68
CA VAL A 94 -8.03 -7.10 -1.99
C VAL A 94 -9.34 -7.77 -2.42
N VAL A 95 -9.43 -9.11 -2.30
CA VAL A 95 -10.67 -9.86 -2.60
C VAL A 95 -11.82 -9.38 -1.71
N ASP A 96 -11.59 -9.16 -0.42
CA ASP A 96 -12.60 -8.61 0.49
C ASP A 96 -13.10 -7.23 0.01
N LYS A 97 -12.19 -6.38 -0.51
CA LYS A 97 -12.54 -5.05 -1.03
C LYS A 97 -13.25 -5.06 -2.37
N GLN A 98 -13.11 -6.11 -3.18
CA GLN A 98 -13.96 -6.31 -4.37
C GLN A 98 -15.43 -6.57 -4.00
N GLY A 99 -15.70 -7.03 -2.77
CA GLY A 99 -17.05 -7.16 -2.23
C GLY A 99 -17.59 -5.90 -1.56
N ASP A 100 -16.83 -4.79 -1.49
CA ASP A 100 -17.24 -3.58 -0.78
C ASP A 100 -18.40 -2.90 -1.51
N SER A 101 -19.39 -2.40 -0.75
CA SER A 101 -20.59 -1.77 -1.33
C SER A 101 -20.33 -0.41 -1.96
N LYS A 102 -19.10 0.10 -1.80
CA LYS A 102 -18.65 1.41 -2.26
C LYS A 102 -17.94 1.25 -3.59
N ASP A 103 -18.55 1.79 -4.63
CA ASP A 103 -18.09 1.65 -6.01
C ASP A 103 -16.60 2.02 -6.16
N LYS A 104 -16.16 3.14 -5.59
CA LYS A 104 -14.76 3.61 -5.75
C LYS A 104 -13.72 2.62 -5.23
N THR A 105 -13.89 2.09 -4.01
CA THR A 105 -12.94 1.13 -3.42
C THR A 105 -12.99 -0.22 -4.13
N ARG A 106 -14.18 -0.66 -4.54
CA ARG A 106 -14.36 -1.87 -5.33
C ARG A 106 -13.67 -1.77 -6.69
N ASP A 107 -13.90 -0.68 -7.41
CA ASP A 107 -13.37 -0.48 -8.76
C ASP A 107 -11.83 -0.40 -8.73
N THR A 108 -11.25 0.26 -7.72
CA THR A 108 -9.77 0.26 -7.54
C THR A 108 -9.23 -1.12 -7.16
N ALA A 109 -9.95 -1.94 -6.40
CA ALA A 109 -9.52 -3.30 -6.06
C ALA A 109 -9.62 -4.30 -7.23
N LEU A 110 -10.30 -3.92 -8.33
CA LEU A 110 -10.43 -4.72 -9.55
C LEU A 110 -9.36 -4.40 -10.60
N GLN A 111 -8.64 -3.29 -10.44
CA GLN A 111 -7.53 -2.86 -11.30
C GLN A 111 -6.24 -3.59 -10.95
#